data_AF-A0A353TDL9-F1
#
_entry.id   AF-A0A353TDL9-F1
#
_cell.length_a   1.000
_cell.length_b   1.000
_cell.length_c   1.000
_cell.angle_alpha   90.00
_cell.angle_beta   90.00
_cell.angle_gamma   90.00
#
_symmetry.space_group_name_H-M   'P 1'
#
loop_
_entity.id
_entity.type
_entity.pdbx_description
1 polymer ?
#
loop_
_entity_poly.entity_id
_entity_poly.type
_entity_poly.pdbx_seq_one_letter_code
_entity_poly.pdbx_strand_id
1 'polypeptide(L)'
;YRNHSQKRVFFASWETYFLLAEAALRGWTTPTSAKEAYEKGIKASLDYHGVSSFYDTYIASTDYNRVGTSVKWDHTAEPPATVEVDIIDGYTNQPAKFAYKFPVASQTSYKKALNDQMTKVITQKFIAQNPWLPLETWNDYRRLGLPFFENMVVENPLTNLPAITKDNVKTTQQPDFFPQRLKYPASLENSNPEGYKQAV
;
A
#
# COMPACT_ATOMS: atom_id res chain seq x y z
N TYR A 1 -17.49 12.31 -1.61
CA TYR A 1 -16.17 12.84 -1.19
C TYR A 1 -16.05 14.35 -1.37
N ARG A 2 -16.39 14.95 -2.53
CA ARG A 2 -16.15 16.39 -2.81
C ARG A 2 -17.26 17.37 -2.40
N ASN A 3 -18.41 16.90 -1.91
CA ASN A 3 -19.55 17.74 -1.54
C ASN A 3 -19.69 17.99 -0.03
N HIS A 4 -18.66 17.68 0.77
CA HIS A 4 -18.61 17.92 2.22
C HIS A 4 -19.75 17.29 3.06
N SER A 5 -20.56 16.41 2.50
CA SER A 5 -21.66 15.75 3.21
C SER A 5 -21.27 14.45 3.92
N GLN A 6 -20.03 13.98 3.71
CA GLN A 6 -19.54 12.74 4.29
C GLN A 6 -18.90 12.97 5.65
N LYS A 7 -19.14 12.03 6.57
CA LYS A 7 -18.49 11.99 7.88
C LYS A 7 -17.11 11.38 7.73
N ARG A 8 -16.14 11.95 8.46
CA ARG A 8 -14.79 11.39 8.55
C ARG A 8 -14.83 10.04 9.26
N VAL A 9 -14.18 9.04 8.66
CA VAL A 9 -13.93 7.75 9.30
C VAL A 9 -12.59 7.85 10.04
N PHE A 10 -12.59 7.57 11.35
CA PHE A 10 -11.38 7.51 12.17
C PHE A 10 -10.89 6.09 12.38
N PHE A 11 -11.83 5.16 12.54
CA PHE A 11 -11.54 3.75 12.69
C PHE A 11 -12.76 2.98 12.20
N ALA A 12 -12.56 2.06 11.28
CA ALA A 12 -13.65 1.28 10.71
C ALA A 12 -13.51 -0.20 11.00
N SER A 13 -14.63 -0.92 10.90
CA SER A 13 -14.67 -2.36 11.16
C SER A 13 -13.75 -3.16 10.23
N TRP A 14 -13.60 -2.75 8.96
CA TRP A 14 -12.70 -3.41 8.02
C TRP A 14 -11.24 -3.41 8.51
N GLU A 15 -10.81 -2.35 9.19
CA GLU A 15 -9.45 -2.28 9.74
C GLU A 15 -9.24 -3.32 10.85
N THR A 16 -10.19 -3.48 11.77
CA THR A 16 -10.13 -4.54 12.80
C THR A 16 -9.97 -5.91 12.15
N TYR A 17 -10.73 -6.19 11.10
CA TYR A 17 -10.66 -7.47 10.40
C TYR A 17 -9.29 -7.70 9.74
N PHE A 18 -8.71 -6.69 9.08
CA PHE A 18 -7.36 -6.83 8.52
C PHE A 18 -6.26 -6.94 9.58
N LEU A 19 -6.41 -6.27 10.73
CA LEU A 19 -5.50 -6.45 11.87
C LEU A 19 -5.58 -7.88 12.44
N LEU A 20 -6.79 -8.45 12.54
CA LEU A 20 -6.99 -9.85 12.94
C LEU A 20 -6.41 -10.83 11.91
N ALA A 21 -6.58 -10.54 10.61
CA ALA A 21 -5.99 -11.35 9.55
C ALA A 21 -4.46 -11.37 9.63
N GLU A 22 -3.84 -10.20 9.82
CA GLU A 22 -2.40 -10.08 10.01
C GLU A 22 -1.94 -10.81 11.29
N ALA A 23 -2.63 -10.63 12.42
CA ALA A 23 -2.29 -11.28 13.68
C ALA A 23 -2.31 -12.82 13.53
N ALA A 24 -3.33 -13.36 12.86
CA ALA A 24 -3.44 -14.78 12.58
C ALA A 24 -2.29 -15.28 11.68
N LEU A 25 -1.91 -14.52 10.64
CA LEU A 25 -0.74 -14.84 9.80
C LEU A 25 0.59 -14.83 10.58
N ARG A 26 0.67 -14.06 11.66
CA ARG A 26 1.82 -14.02 12.58
C ARG A 26 1.78 -15.14 13.65
N GLY A 27 0.78 -16.01 13.60
CA GLY A 27 0.61 -17.11 14.56
C GLY A 27 0.03 -16.70 15.90
N TRP A 28 -0.57 -15.50 16.01
CA TRP A 28 -1.25 -15.08 17.24
C TRP A 28 -2.62 -15.74 17.34
N THR A 29 -3.09 -15.98 18.58
CA THR A 29 -4.44 -16.47 18.80
C THR A 29 -5.46 -15.38 18.49
N THR A 30 -6.30 -15.64 17.50
CA THR A 30 -7.40 -14.76 17.06
C THR A 30 -8.73 -15.53 17.13
N PRO A 31 -9.86 -14.84 17.31
CA PRO A 31 -11.18 -15.49 17.34
C PRO A 31 -11.66 -15.99 15.96
N THR A 32 -10.88 -15.79 14.90
CA THR A 32 -11.22 -16.10 13.50
C THR A 32 -9.94 -16.47 12.76
N SER A 33 -10.05 -17.26 11.69
CA SER A 33 -8.92 -17.55 10.81
C SER A 33 -8.47 -16.30 10.03
N ALA A 34 -7.24 -16.33 9.51
CA ALA A 34 -6.71 -15.24 8.69
C ALA A 34 -7.56 -14.98 7.42
N LYS A 35 -7.95 -16.06 6.74
CA LYS A 35 -8.78 -16.01 5.52
C LYS A 35 -10.15 -15.40 5.81
N GLU A 36 -10.82 -15.90 6.84
CA GLU A 36 -12.16 -15.42 7.21
C GLU A 36 -12.12 -13.94 7.64
N ALA A 37 -11.10 -13.53 8.39
CA ALA A 37 -10.90 -12.12 8.76
C ALA A 37 -10.66 -11.25 7.51
N TYR A 38 -9.79 -11.68 6.60
CA TYR A 38 -9.52 -10.99 5.34
C TYR A 38 -10.80 -10.79 4.50
N GLU A 39 -11.58 -11.84 4.31
CA GLU A 39 -12.84 -11.83 3.57
C GLU A 39 -13.89 -10.91 4.23
N LYS A 40 -14.01 -10.97 5.57
CA LYS A 40 -14.89 -10.06 6.33
C LYS A 40 -14.46 -8.60 6.22
N GLY A 41 -13.15 -8.32 6.19
CA GLY A 41 -12.62 -6.96 6.00
C GLY A 41 -13.00 -6.38 4.63
N ILE A 42 -12.83 -7.17 3.57
CA ILE A 42 -13.26 -6.79 2.20
C ILE A 42 -14.76 -6.55 2.15
N LYS A 43 -15.55 -7.48 2.71
CA LYS A 43 -17.01 -7.35 2.73
C LYS A 43 -17.45 -6.09 3.45
N ALA A 44 -16.89 -5.81 4.63
CA ALA A 44 -17.20 -4.61 5.40
C ALA A 44 -16.89 -3.31 4.63
N SER A 45 -15.79 -3.29 3.87
CA SER A 45 -15.43 -2.16 3.00
C SER A 45 -16.44 -1.97 1.86
N LEU A 46 -16.78 -3.05 1.14
CA LEU A 46 -17.77 -3.00 0.04
C LEU A 46 -19.16 -2.60 0.55
N ASP A 47 -19.57 -3.10 1.72
CA ASP A 47 -20.83 -2.75 2.38
C ASP A 47 -20.86 -1.24 2.73
N TYR A 48 -19.76 -0.68 3.26
CA TYR A 48 -19.65 0.75 3.54
C TYR A 48 -19.77 1.61 2.27
N HIS A 49 -19.22 1.13 1.15
CA HIS A 49 -19.29 1.83 -0.14
C HIS A 49 -20.57 1.54 -0.94
N GLY A 50 -21.49 0.72 -0.41
CA GLY A 50 -22.76 0.40 -1.08
C GLY A 50 -22.63 -0.46 -2.33
N VAL A 51 -21.55 -1.24 -2.44
CA VAL A 51 -21.20 -2.06 -3.61
C VAL A 51 -21.10 -3.55 -3.27
N SER A 52 -21.82 -3.97 -2.22
CA SER A 52 -21.87 -5.36 -1.73
C SER A 52 -22.23 -6.39 -2.78
N SER A 53 -23.01 -6.02 -3.80
CA SER A 53 -23.43 -6.90 -4.90
C SER A 53 -22.25 -7.44 -5.71
N PHE A 54 -21.08 -6.79 -5.66
CA PHE A 54 -19.89 -7.24 -6.37
C PHE A 54 -18.99 -8.16 -5.54
N TYR A 55 -19.34 -8.43 -4.27
CA TYR A 55 -18.48 -9.17 -3.35
C TYR A 55 -18.06 -10.55 -3.88
N ASP A 56 -19.01 -11.37 -4.32
CA ASP A 56 -18.74 -12.75 -4.74
C ASP A 56 -17.81 -12.80 -5.97
N THR A 57 -18.06 -11.94 -6.96
CA THR A 57 -17.19 -11.80 -8.14
C THR A 57 -15.82 -11.27 -7.76
N TYR A 58 -15.78 -10.27 -6.87
CA TYR A 58 -14.52 -9.65 -6.45
C TYR A 58 -13.64 -10.65 -5.72
N ILE A 59 -14.12 -11.33 -4.67
CA ILE A 59 -13.31 -12.23 -3.85
C ILE A 59 -12.82 -13.48 -4.61
N ALA A 60 -13.52 -13.87 -5.67
CA ALA A 60 -13.14 -14.98 -6.54
C ALA A 60 -12.09 -14.61 -7.60
N SER A 61 -11.82 -13.32 -7.84
CA SER A 61 -10.93 -12.88 -8.91
C SER A 61 -9.46 -13.23 -8.67
N THR A 62 -8.83 -13.75 -9.72
CA THR A 62 -7.40 -14.03 -9.80
C THR A 62 -6.63 -12.96 -10.58
N ASP A 63 -7.29 -11.88 -11.00
CA ASP A 63 -6.67 -10.82 -11.78
C ASP A 63 -5.64 -10.07 -10.93
N TYR A 64 -4.47 -9.84 -11.51
CA TYR A 64 -3.41 -9.08 -10.86
C TYR A 64 -3.68 -7.58 -10.99
N ASN A 65 -3.63 -6.86 -9.87
CA ASN A 65 -3.45 -5.42 -9.90
C ASN A 65 -2.07 -5.06 -10.49
N ARG A 66 -1.79 -3.79 -10.75
CA ARG A 66 -0.50 -3.37 -11.36
C ARG A 66 0.74 -3.68 -10.53
N VAL A 67 0.60 -3.97 -9.24
CA VAL A 67 1.72 -4.36 -8.38
C VAL A 67 1.84 -5.88 -8.19
N GLY A 68 1.08 -6.68 -8.95
CA GLY A 68 1.22 -8.13 -8.97
C GLY A 68 0.40 -8.90 -7.94
N THR A 69 -0.53 -8.24 -7.25
CA THR A 69 -1.37 -8.85 -6.22
C THR A 69 -2.78 -9.08 -6.74
N SER A 70 -3.26 -10.31 -6.56
CA SER A 70 -4.67 -10.68 -6.81
C SER A 70 -5.45 -10.79 -5.51
N VAL A 71 -6.77 -10.68 -5.56
CA VAL A 71 -7.62 -10.65 -4.35
C VAL A 71 -7.97 -12.03 -3.79
N LYS A 72 -8.12 -13.05 -4.63
CA LYS A 72 -8.45 -14.40 -4.14
C LYS A 72 -7.37 -14.91 -3.17
N TRP A 73 -7.79 -15.29 -1.96
CA TRP A 73 -6.89 -15.67 -0.86
C TRP A 73 -5.93 -16.80 -1.23
N ASP A 74 -6.45 -17.88 -1.80
CA ASP A 74 -5.70 -19.08 -2.14
C ASP A 74 -4.90 -18.96 -3.46
N HIS A 75 -5.06 -17.86 -4.21
CA HIS A 75 -4.30 -17.63 -5.42
C HIS A 75 -2.97 -16.95 -5.10
N THR A 76 -1.92 -17.75 -4.93
CA THR A 76 -0.56 -17.28 -4.58
C THR A 76 0.45 -17.44 -5.71
N ALA A 77 0.00 -17.70 -6.94
CA ALA A 77 0.89 -17.67 -8.09
C ALA A 77 1.45 -16.25 -8.25
N GLU A 78 2.72 -16.12 -8.59
CA GLU A 78 3.31 -14.83 -8.91
C GLU A 78 2.86 -14.37 -10.31
N PRO A 79 2.74 -13.06 -10.54
CA PRO A 79 2.40 -12.53 -11.86
C PRO A 79 3.50 -12.90 -12.88
N PRO A 80 3.17 -12.93 -14.18
CA PRO A 80 4.21 -12.99 -15.21
C PRO A 80 5.14 -11.77 -15.10
N ALA A 81 6.36 -11.85 -15.62
CA ALA A 81 7.29 -10.71 -15.58
C ALA A 81 6.75 -9.48 -16.34
N THR A 82 6.03 -9.73 -17.44
CA THR A 82 5.49 -8.70 -18.33
C THR A 82 4.09 -9.09 -18.79
N VAL A 83 3.23 -8.09 -18.99
CA VAL A 83 1.93 -8.22 -19.67
C VAL A 83 1.79 -7.11 -20.70
N GLU A 84 1.22 -7.43 -21.87
CA GLU A 84 0.88 -6.39 -22.83
C GLU A 84 -0.42 -5.69 -22.43
N VAL A 85 -0.40 -4.35 -22.47
CA VAL A 85 -1.57 -3.51 -22.19
C VAL A 85 -1.86 -2.60 -23.36
N ASP A 86 -3.14 -2.39 -23.64
CA ASP A 86 -3.60 -1.37 -24.57
C ASP A 86 -3.42 0.02 -23.96
N ILE A 87 -2.77 0.90 -24.71
CA ILE A 87 -2.58 2.30 -24.34
C ILE A 87 -3.01 3.21 -25.49
N ILE A 88 -3.23 4.48 -25.17
CA ILE A 88 -3.25 5.56 -26.16
C ILE A 88 -1.90 6.26 -26.05
N ASP A 89 -1.18 6.34 -27.16
CA ASP A 89 0.09 7.06 -27.21
C ASP A 89 -0.17 8.57 -27.05
N GLY A 90 0.45 9.19 -26.04
CA GLY A 90 0.21 10.59 -25.69
C GLY A 90 0.78 11.62 -26.67
N TYR A 91 1.63 11.21 -27.62
CA TYR A 91 2.19 12.10 -28.64
C TYR A 91 1.40 12.03 -29.95
N THR A 92 0.88 10.86 -30.29
CA THR A 92 0.20 10.59 -31.57
C THR A 92 -1.31 10.45 -31.45
N ASN A 93 -1.83 10.29 -30.22
CA ASN A 93 -3.24 9.99 -29.92
C ASN A 93 -3.78 8.74 -30.63
N GLN A 94 -2.91 7.78 -30.98
CA GLN A 94 -3.31 6.52 -31.62
C GLN A 94 -3.26 5.34 -30.63
N PRO A 95 -4.07 4.28 -30.85
CA PRO A 95 -3.95 3.04 -30.10
C PRO A 95 -2.56 2.41 -30.28
N ALA A 96 -1.96 1.98 -29.17
CA ALA A 96 -0.69 1.29 -29.14
C ALA A 96 -0.67 0.18 -28.08
N LYS A 97 0.33 -0.69 -28.15
CA LYS A 97 0.59 -1.74 -27.15
C LYS A 97 1.80 -1.34 -26.31
N PHE A 98 1.73 -1.58 -25.01
CA PHE A 98 2.83 -1.37 -24.08
C PHE A 98 3.12 -2.64 -23.30
N ALA A 99 4.39 -3.04 -23.25
CA ALA A 99 4.86 -4.15 -22.44
C ALA A 99 5.02 -3.69 -20.98
N TYR A 100 3.96 -3.83 -20.19
CA TYR A 100 3.98 -3.48 -18.77
C TYR A 100 4.76 -4.52 -17.97
N LYS A 101 5.80 -4.08 -17.26
CA LYS A 101 6.61 -4.92 -16.39
C LYS A 101 6.11 -4.82 -14.95
N PHE A 102 5.79 -5.96 -14.35
CA PHE A 102 5.45 -6.02 -12.92
C PHE A 102 6.69 -5.74 -12.05
N PRO A 103 6.49 -5.30 -10.79
CA PRO A 103 7.59 -5.20 -9.83
C PRO A 103 8.33 -6.53 -9.68
N VAL A 104 9.59 -6.48 -9.26
CA VAL A 104 10.36 -7.69 -8.90
C VAL A 104 10.36 -7.81 -7.38
N ALA A 105 9.84 -8.91 -6.84
CA ALA A 105 9.68 -9.14 -5.39
C ALA A 105 10.93 -8.76 -4.56
N SER A 106 12.12 -9.21 -4.99
CA SER A 106 13.40 -8.95 -4.32
C SER A 106 13.84 -7.48 -4.35
N GLN A 107 13.26 -6.68 -5.25
CA GLN A 107 13.54 -5.26 -5.41
C GLN A 107 12.55 -4.36 -4.65
N THR A 108 11.53 -4.94 -4.00
CA THR A 108 10.56 -4.20 -3.17
C THR A 108 11.06 -4.02 -1.74
N SER A 109 10.50 -3.07 -1.00
CA SER A 109 10.80 -2.90 0.44
C SER A 109 10.40 -4.13 1.27
N TYR A 110 9.35 -4.86 0.87
CA TYR A 110 8.88 -6.07 1.56
C TYR A 110 9.78 -7.30 1.31
N LYS A 111 10.48 -7.34 0.16
CA LYS A 111 11.44 -8.39 -0.25
C LYS A 111 10.89 -9.83 -0.28
N LYS A 112 9.56 -9.98 -0.25
CA LYS A 112 8.85 -11.26 -0.34
C LYS A 112 7.91 -11.24 -1.55
N ALA A 113 7.25 -12.37 -1.78
CA ALA A 113 6.32 -12.60 -2.88
C ALA A 113 5.28 -11.47 -3.05
N LEU A 114 4.99 -11.10 -4.30
CA LEU A 114 4.05 -10.02 -4.64
C LEU A 114 2.59 -10.42 -4.40
N ASN A 115 2.33 -11.71 -4.25
CA ASN A 115 0.99 -12.26 -4.15
C ASN A 115 0.81 -13.20 -2.94
N ASP A 116 1.63 -13.06 -1.90
CA ASP A 116 1.44 -13.77 -0.62
C ASP A 116 0.25 -13.21 0.19
N GLN A 117 -0.18 -13.94 1.23
CA GLN A 117 -1.33 -13.57 2.04
C GLN A 117 -1.13 -12.23 2.78
N MET A 118 0.09 -11.94 3.27
CA MET A 118 0.37 -10.68 3.94
C MET A 118 0.22 -9.49 2.99
N THR A 119 0.73 -9.62 1.77
CA THR A 119 0.59 -8.63 0.71
C THR A 119 -0.87 -8.39 0.37
N LYS A 120 -1.68 -9.46 0.25
CA LYS A 120 -3.14 -9.35 0.06
C LYS A 120 -3.80 -8.57 1.19
N VAL A 121 -3.54 -8.94 2.44
CA VAL A 121 -4.12 -8.29 3.64
C VAL A 121 -3.82 -6.79 3.65
N ILE A 122 -2.55 -6.40 3.50
CA ILE A 122 -2.17 -4.99 3.59
C ILE A 122 -2.62 -4.19 2.35
N THR A 123 -2.63 -4.81 1.17
CA THR A 123 -3.17 -4.18 -0.06
C THR A 123 -4.66 -3.89 0.08
N GLN A 124 -5.45 -4.84 0.60
CA GLN A 124 -6.89 -4.64 0.81
C GLN A 124 -7.17 -3.66 1.95
N LYS A 125 -6.36 -3.69 3.01
CA LYS A 125 -6.42 -2.69 4.08
C LYS A 125 -6.18 -1.28 3.52
N PHE A 126 -5.16 -1.09 2.70
CA PHE A 126 -4.89 0.18 2.02
C PHE A 126 -6.07 0.66 1.17
N ILE A 127 -6.62 -0.22 0.33
CA ILE A 127 -7.78 0.11 -0.53
C ILE A 127 -8.97 0.54 0.32
N ALA A 128 -9.30 -0.20 1.39
CA ALA A 128 -10.42 0.11 2.27
C ALA A 128 -10.20 1.37 3.12
N GLN A 129 -8.95 1.71 3.43
CA GLN A 129 -8.60 2.92 4.18
C GLN A 129 -8.67 4.20 3.33
N ASN A 130 -8.64 4.11 2.01
CA ASN A 130 -8.67 5.28 1.12
C ASN A 130 -10.09 5.89 1.03
N PRO A 131 -10.29 7.21 1.26
CA PRO A 131 -9.31 8.28 1.52
C PRO A 131 -9.19 8.69 3.00
N TRP A 132 -9.69 7.88 3.93
CA TRP A 132 -9.88 8.27 5.32
C TRP A 132 -8.63 8.22 6.19
N LEU A 133 -7.75 7.23 5.97
CA LEU A 133 -6.67 6.89 6.90
C LEU A 133 -5.27 6.83 6.23
N PRO A 134 -4.82 7.91 5.56
CA PRO A 134 -3.50 7.92 4.90
C PRO A 134 -2.33 7.80 5.87
N LEU A 135 -2.47 8.30 7.11
CA LEU A 135 -1.42 8.17 8.12
C LEU A 135 -1.22 6.71 8.54
N GLU A 136 -2.30 5.97 8.75
CA GLU A 136 -2.22 4.53 9.08
C GLU A 136 -1.66 3.71 7.94
N THR A 137 -2.04 4.00 6.70
CA THR A 137 -1.42 3.41 5.52
C THR A 137 0.10 3.64 5.50
N TRP A 138 0.56 4.86 5.80
CA TRP A 138 1.99 5.15 5.84
C TRP A 138 2.69 4.50 7.04
N ASN A 139 2.00 4.29 8.16
CA ASN A 139 2.49 3.47 9.27
C ASN A 139 2.73 2.02 8.81
N ASP A 140 1.77 1.41 8.13
CA ASP A 140 1.89 0.05 7.60
C ASP A 140 3.02 -0.06 6.57
N TYR A 141 3.16 0.92 5.68
CA TYR A 141 4.24 0.95 4.71
C TYR A 141 5.62 1.03 5.35
N ARG A 142 5.82 1.92 6.33
CA ARG A 142 7.11 1.99 7.05
C ARG A 142 7.41 0.72 7.82
N ARG A 143 6.37 0.06 8.36
CA ARG A 143 6.49 -1.15 9.18
C ARG A 143 6.79 -2.41 8.36
N LEU A 144 6.22 -2.53 7.17
CA LEU A 144 6.26 -3.78 6.37
C LEU A 144 6.83 -3.62 4.95
N GLY A 145 6.89 -2.41 4.41
CA GLY A 145 7.12 -2.17 2.99
C GLY A 145 5.89 -2.48 2.12
N LEU A 146 4.70 -2.53 2.73
CA LEU A 146 3.41 -2.84 2.09
C LEU A 146 2.37 -1.73 2.36
N PRO A 147 1.45 -1.42 1.43
CA PRO A 147 1.36 -1.99 0.08
C PRO A 147 2.56 -1.56 -0.78
N PHE A 148 2.73 -2.14 -1.95
CA PHE A 148 3.81 -1.71 -2.84
C PHE A 148 3.56 -0.29 -3.36
N PHE A 149 4.55 0.57 -3.16
CA PHE A 149 4.63 1.88 -3.80
C PHE A 149 5.75 1.90 -4.82
N GLU A 150 5.73 2.85 -5.74
CA GLU A 150 6.87 3.14 -6.60
C GLU A 150 7.86 4.06 -5.86
N ASN A 151 9.12 4.05 -6.29
CA ASN A 151 10.07 5.06 -5.85
C ASN A 151 9.64 6.43 -6.37
N MET A 152 9.80 7.47 -5.55
CA MET A 152 9.46 8.83 -5.95
C MET A 152 10.37 9.31 -7.06
N VAL A 153 9.83 9.96 -8.08
CA VAL A 153 10.63 10.60 -9.14
C VAL A 153 11.53 11.68 -8.53
N VAL A 154 12.81 11.68 -8.92
CA VAL A 154 13.80 12.69 -8.49
C VAL A 154 14.15 13.58 -9.69
N GLU A 155 13.53 14.74 -9.81
CA GLU A 155 13.92 15.76 -10.82
C GLU A 155 14.99 16.72 -10.31
N ASN A 156 15.03 16.96 -8.99
CA ASN A 156 16.04 17.76 -8.31
C ASN A 156 16.49 17.00 -7.04
N PRO A 157 17.72 17.22 -6.55
CA PRO A 157 18.17 16.60 -5.30
C PRO A 157 17.21 16.87 -4.14
N LEU A 158 16.73 15.81 -3.50
CA LEU A 158 15.86 15.90 -2.33
C LEU A 158 16.73 16.04 -1.07
N THR A 159 16.96 17.28 -0.63
CA THR A 159 17.85 17.58 0.52
C THR A 159 17.42 16.90 1.83
N ASN A 160 16.13 16.58 1.97
CA ASN A 160 15.60 15.85 3.13
C ASN A 160 15.55 14.32 2.96
N LEU A 161 15.89 13.80 1.77
CA LEU A 161 16.00 12.38 1.45
C LEU A 161 17.24 12.16 0.56
N PRO A 162 18.45 12.38 1.08
CA PRO A 162 19.67 12.35 0.28
C PRO A 162 20.01 10.95 -0.26
N ALA A 163 19.43 9.89 0.31
CA ALA A 163 19.67 8.52 -0.14
C ALA A 163 19.08 8.23 -1.53
N ILE A 164 17.99 8.89 -1.91
CA ILE A 164 17.36 8.73 -3.23
C ILE A 164 17.88 9.81 -4.18
N THR A 165 18.37 9.38 -5.34
CA THR A 165 18.97 10.23 -6.37
C THR A 165 18.37 9.90 -7.74
N LYS A 166 18.64 10.76 -8.73
CA LYS A 166 18.28 10.51 -10.14
C LYS A 166 18.81 9.18 -10.66
N ASP A 167 20.01 8.80 -10.23
CA ASP A 167 20.70 7.63 -10.75
C ASP A 167 20.18 6.33 -10.13
N ASN A 168 19.75 6.38 -8.86
CA ASN A 168 19.32 5.20 -8.13
C ASN A 168 17.79 5.05 -7.99
N VAL A 169 16.99 6.05 -8.36
CA VAL A 169 15.51 5.99 -8.23
C VAL A 169 14.88 4.80 -8.96
N LYS A 170 15.49 4.35 -10.06
CA LYS A 170 15.02 3.21 -10.86
C LYS A 170 15.51 1.85 -10.34
N THR A 171 16.26 1.84 -9.23
CA THR A 171 16.84 0.62 -8.64
C THR A 171 15.94 0.03 -7.56
N THR A 172 16.45 -0.95 -6.82
CA THR A 172 15.74 -1.60 -5.70
C THR A 172 15.34 -0.60 -4.64
N GLN A 173 14.09 -0.70 -4.16
CA GLN A 173 13.57 0.11 -3.08
C GLN A 173 14.41 -0.06 -1.82
N GLN A 174 14.68 1.05 -1.15
CA GLN A 174 15.34 1.08 0.15
C GLN A 174 14.46 1.82 1.16
N PRO A 175 14.49 1.44 2.45
CA PRO A 175 13.74 2.14 3.48
C PRO A 175 14.03 3.65 3.52
N ASP A 176 15.28 4.05 3.32
CA ASP A 176 15.72 5.46 3.35
C ASP A 176 15.35 6.27 2.09
N PHE A 177 14.79 5.62 1.05
CA PHE A 177 14.22 6.32 -0.10
C PHE A 177 12.87 6.98 0.23
N PHE A 178 12.23 6.54 1.32
CA PHE A 178 10.93 7.03 1.75
C PHE A 178 11.04 7.80 3.07
N PRO A 179 10.22 8.85 3.27
CA PRO A 179 10.14 9.50 4.58
C PRO A 179 9.88 8.48 5.68
N GLN A 180 10.67 8.56 6.76
CA GLN A 180 10.54 7.66 7.92
C GLN A 180 9.88 8.34 9.12
N ARG A 181 9.99 9.66 9.23
CA ARG A 181 9.37 10.49 10.27
C ARG A 181 9.40 11.96 9.83
N LEU A 182 8.58 12.78 10.48
CA LEU A 182 8.70 14.24 10.34
C LEU A 182 9.80 14.75 11.28
N LYS A 183 10.54 15.77 10.82
CA LYS A 183 11.42 16.55 11.68
C LYS A 183 10.58 17.33 12.68
N TYR A 184 11.12 17.56 13.88
CA TYR A 184 10.49 18.50 14.80
C TYR A 184 10.39 19.90 14.14
N PRO A 185 9.38 20.71 14.51
CA PRO A 185 9.30 22.09 14.05
C PRO A 185 10.60 22.85 14.38
N ALA A 186 11.12 23.63 13.43
CA ALA A 186 12.37 24.38 13.63
C ALA A 186 12.31 25.36 14.82
N SER A 187 11.12 25.82 15.19
CA SER A 187 10.92 26.67 16.36
C SER A 187 11.25 25.98 17.68
N LEU A 188 11.14 24.65 17.76
CA LEU A 188 11.33 23.88 18.99
C LEU A 188 12.77 23.96 19.50
N GLU A 189 13.75 24.04 18.59
CA GLU A 189 15.16 24.19 18.92
C GLU A 189 15.44 25.49 19.69
N ASN A 190 14.69 26.55 19.40
CA ASN A 190 14.82 27.85 20.08
C ASN A 190 13.89 28.00 21.28
N SER A 191 12.66 27.47 21.22
CA SER A 191 11.67 27.64 22.29
C SER A 191 11.84 26.66 23.46
N ASN A 192 12.45 25.50 23.21
CA ASN A 192 12.79 24.52 24.24
C ASN A 192 14.10 23.79 23.89
N PRO A 193 15.25 24.47 23.98
CA PRO A 193 16.53 23.92 23.53
C PRO A 193 16.94 22.67 24.31
N GLU A 194 16.64 22.60 25.61
CA GLU A 194 16.98 21.44 26.45
C GLU A 194 16.13 20.23 26.08
N GLY A 195 14.81 20.41 25.95
CA GLY A 195 13.90 19.35 25.52
C GLY A 195 14.16 18.89 24.08
N TYR A 196 14.50 19.80 23.18
CA TYR A 196 14.90 19.46 21.81
C TYR A 196 16.17 18.60 21.81
N LYS A 197 17.22 19.01 22.54
CA LYS A 197 18.47 18.23 22.66
C LYS A 197 18.27 16.85 23.29
N GLN A 198 17.31 16.71 24.20
CA GLN A 198 16.97 15.41 24.78
C GLN A 198 16.27 14.47 23.79
N ALA A 199 15.48 15.02 22.85
CA ALA A 199 14.60 14.26 21.98
C ALA A 199 15.18 13.89 20.60
N VAL A 200 16.34 14.46 20.23
CA VAL A 200 17.01 14.28 18.93
C VAL A 200 18.17 13.30 19.03
#